data_AF-A0A1I6HKC6-F1
#
_entry.id   AF-A0A1I6HKC6-F1
#
_cell.length_a   1.000
_cell.length_b   1.000
_cell.length_c   1.000
_cell.angle_alpha   90.00
_cell.angle_beta   90.00
_cell.angle_gamma   90.00
#
_symmetry.space_group_name_H-M   'P 1'
#
loop_
_entity.id
_entity.type
_entity.pdbx_description
1 polymer ?
#
loop_
_entity_poly.entity_id
_entity_poly.type
_entity_poly.pdbx_seq_one_letter_code
_entity_poly.pdbx_strand_id
1 'polypeptide(L)'
;MVLFSASMFAQKQELFNGQNLDGWTIYGTEKWYVEGGLLICESGPDAEYGYLGTDKDYKNFILDLDFKQEADGNSGVFIRSNVEGTTVSGWQVEVAPPGAFTGGIYESYGREWLIKPTADKDEALKFGDWNHMKIKVEGKVVTSWINGVEMVSLKDRRIGKGEGAILLQIHSGGGIKVKWKNIEIEELD
;
A
#
# COMPACT_ATOMS: atom_id res chain seq x y z
N MET A 1 -1.43 -37.29 26.87
CA MET A 1 -2.12 -36.31 26.01
C MET A 1 -1.04 -35.58 25.23
N VAL A 2 -0.82 -35.98 23.98
CA VAL A 2 0.19 -35.35 23.10
C VAL A 2 -0.52 -34.19 22.40
N LEU A 3 -0.15 -32.96 22.75
CA LEU A 3 -0.59 -31.77 22.02
C LEU A 3 0.26 -31.66 20.75
N PHE A 4 -0.35 -31.91 19.60
CA PHE A 4 0.22 -31.52 18.33
C PHE A 4 -0.05 -30.02 18.15
N SER A 5 0.96 -29.19 18.38
CA SER A 5 0.98 -27.84 17.80
C SER A 5 1.28 -27.99 16.32
N ALA A 6 0.23 -27.92 15.49
CA ALA A 6 0.41 -27.65 14.08
C ALA A 6 0.84 -26.19 13.97
N SER A 7 2.10 -25.96 13.61
CA SER A 7 2.49 -24.66 13.06
C SER A 7 1.76 -24.51 11.74
N MET A 8 0.73 -23.67 11.69
CA MET A 8 0.21 -23.19 10.42
C MET A 8 1.32 -22.35 9.80
N PHE A 9 1.90 -22.84 8.71
CA PHE A 9 2.70 -21.98 7.86
C PHE A 9 1.75 -20.94 7.26
N ALA A 10 2.03 -19.66 7.48
CA ALA A 10 1.27 -18.59 6.86
C ALA A 10 1.34 -18.76 5.34
N GLN A 11 0.18 -18.90 4.70
CA GLN A 11 0.08 -19.10 3.26
C GLN A 11 0.00 -17.74 2.58
N LYS A 12 0.88 -17.50 1.60
CA LYS A 12 0.75 -16.35 0.69
C LYS A 12 -0.53 -16.46 -0.13
N GLN A 13 -1.29 -15.38 -0.17
CA GLN A 13 -2.50 -15.22 -0.97
C GLN A 13 -2.34 -14.05 -1.95
N GLU A 14 -2.70 -14.26 -3.21
CA GLU A 14 -2.81 -13.16 -4.17
C GLU A 14 -4.04 -12.29 -3.82
N LEU A 15 -3.84 -10.99 -3.67
CA LEU A 15 -4.92 -10.01 -3.52
C LEU A 15 -5.47 -9.53 -4.87
N PHE A 16 -4.65 -9.56 -5.92
CA PHE A 16 -5.05 -9.17 -7.27
C PHE A 16 -4.90 -10.34 -8.24
N ASN A 17 -6.00 -10.69 -8.91
CA ASN A 17 -6.07 -11.88 -9.76
C ASN A 17 -5.58 -11.68 -11.21
N GLY A 18 -5.13 -10.46 -11.57
CA GLY A 18 -4.65 -10.14 -12.92
C GLY A 18 -5.73 -10.03 -14.00
N GLN A 19 -7.01 -10.14 -13.66
CA GLN A 19 -8.11 -10.20 -14.64
C GLN A 19 -9.17 -9.13 -14.42
N ASN A 20 -9.55 -8.89 -13.16
CA ASN A 20 -10.56 -7.93 -12.77
C ASN A 20 -10.29 -7.39 -11.36
N LEU A 21 -11.24 -6.63 -10.79
CA LEU A 21 -11.13 -6.04 -9.47
C LEU A 21 -11.96 -6.81 -8.42
N ASP A 22 -12.23 -8.10 -8.62
CA ASP A 22 -12.94 -8.90 -7.62
C ASP A 22 -12.15 -8.91 -6.30
N GLY A 23 -12.84 -8.69 -5.18
CA GLY A 23 -12.23 -8.52 -3.86
C GLY A 23 -11.77 -7.09 -3.54
N TRP A 24 -12.07 -6.13 -4.43
CA TRP A 24 -11.76 -4.72 -4.25
C TRP A 24 -12.98 -3.82 -4.46
N THR A 25 -13.02 -2.74 -3.69
CA THR A 25 -14.02 -1.68 -3.77
C THR A 25 -13.36 -0.36 -4.21
N ILE A 26 -13.96 0.32 -5.18
CA ILE A 26 -13.53 1.64 -5.65
C ILE A 26 -14.20 2.74 -4.80
N TYR A 27 -13.40 3.71 -4.38
CA TYR A 27 -13.83 4.90 -3.65
C TYR A 27 -13.40 6.15 -4.42
N GLY A 28 -14.38 7.00 -4.75
CA GLY A 28 -14.17 8.19 -5.59
C GLY A 28 -14.44 7.94 -7.08
N THR A 29 -14.08 8.90 -7.91
CA THR A 29 -14.35 8.91 -9.37
C THR A 29 -13.10 8.69 -10.22
N GLU A 30 -11.97 8.46 -9.55
CA GLU A 30 -10.68 8.15 -10.18
C GLU A 30 -10.72 6.76 -10.83
N LYS A 31 -9.90 6.55 -11.86
CA LYS A 31 -10.03 5.35 -12.70
C LYS A 31 -9.21 4.21 -12.14
N TRP A 32 -9.85 3.06 -12.00
CA TRP A 32 -9.23 1.79 -11.64
C TRP A 32 -9.67 0.73 -12.65
N TYR A 33 -8.73 0.07 -13.31
CA TYR A 33 -9.02 -0.93 -14.32
C TYR A 33 -7.88 -1.93 -14.50
N VAL A 34 -8.18 -3.04 -15.18
CA VAL A 34 -7.18 -4.05 -15.53
C VAL A 34 -6.86 -3.97 -17.01
N GLU A 35 -5.57 -3.90 -17.35
CA GLU A 35 -5.08 -3.94 -18.73
C GLU A 35 -3.81 -4.79 -18.80
N GLY A 36 -3.80 -5.81 -19.66
CA GLY A 36 -2.60 -6.65 -19.87
C GLY A 36 -2.11 -7.38 -18.61
N GLY A 37 -3.01 -7.73 -17.68
CA GLY A 37 -2.63 -8.37 -16.42
C GLY A 37 -2.18 -7.41 -15.32
N LEU A 38 -2.26 -6.10 -15.56
CA LEU A 38 -1.83 -5.06 -14.61
C LEU A 38 -3.05 -4.32 -14.07
N LEU A 39 -3.03 -4.03 -12.78
CA LEU A 39 -3.97 -3.11 -12.15
C LEU A 39 -3.46 -1.69 -12.39
N ILE A 40 -4.28 -0.84 -13.02
CA ILE A 40 -3.92 0.53 -13.36
C ILE A 40 -4.79 1.48 -12.56
N CYS A 41 -4.15 2.47 -11.93
CA CYS A 41 -4.80 3.68 -11.47
C CYS A 41 -4.40 4.87 -12.34
N GLU A 42 -5.37 5.70 -12.69
CA GLU A 42 -5.16 6.90 -13.50
C GLU A 42 -6.12 8.00 -13.04
N SER A 43 -5.68 9.25 -13.14
CA SER A 43 -6.52 10.38 -12.78
C SER A 43 -7.86 10.34 -13.54
N GLY A 44 -8.92 10.47 -12.77
CA GLY A 44 -10.31 10.56 -13.19
C GLY A 44 -10.67 11.94 -13.72
N PRO A 45 -11.94 12.13 -14.09
CA PRO A 45 -12.43 13.40 -14.60
C PRO A 45 -12.37 14.53 -13.58
N ASP A 46 -12.47 14.20 -12.28
CA ASP A 46 -12.52 15.19 -11.20
C ASP A 46 -11.13 15.54 -10.67
N ALA A 47 -10.11 14.71 -10.97
CA ALA A 47 -8.74 14.89 -10.51
C ALA A 47 -8.63 15.03 -8.98
N GLU A 48 -9.44 14.27 -8.26
CA GLU A 48 -9.55 14.26 -6.80
C GLU A 48 -8.85 13.04 -6.20
N TYR A 49 -8.89 12.90 -4.88
CA TYR A 49 -8.43 11.66 -4.24
C TYR A 49 -9.32 10.48 -4.61
N GLY A 50 -8.69 9.34 -4.88
CA GLY A 50 -9.38 8.07 -5.10
C GLY A 50 -8.66 6.92 -4.42
N TYR A 51 -9.41 5.88 -4.08
CA TYR A 51 -8.87 4.69 -3.45
C TYR A 51 -9.44 3.42 -4.06
N LEU A 52 -8.63 2.37 -4.07
CA LEU A 52 -9.08 1.00 -4.30
C LEU A 52 -8.75 0.19 -3.06
N GLY A 53 -9.77 -0.21 -2.32
CA GLY A 53 -9.63 -0.91 -1.05
C GLY A 53 -9.98 -2.38 -1.13
N THR A 54 -9.26 -3.22 -0.41
CA THR A 54 -9.64 -4.63 -0.24
C THR A 54 -10.97 -4.74 0.49
N ASP A 55 -11.83 -5.70 0.11
CA ASP A 55 -13.09 -5.95 0.81
C ASP A 55 -12.87 -6.57 2.20
N LYS A 56 -11.70 -7.19 2.42
CA LYS A 56 -11.28 -7.80 3.68
C LYS A 56 -10.39 -6.83 4.49
N ASP A 57 -10.55 -6.89 5.80
CA ASP A 57 -9.66 -6.24 6.78
C ASP A 57 -8.50 -7.13 7.18
N TYR A 58 -7.36 -6.50 7.47
CA TYR A 58 -6.13 -7.17 7.86
C TYR A 58 -5.53 -6.56 9.14
N LYS A 59 -4.93 -7.44 9.95
CA LYS A 59 -4.28 -7.07 11.20
C LYS A 59 -2.76 -7.19 11.11
N ASN A 60 -2.20 -8.38 11.29
CA ASN A 60 -0.76 -8.60 11.12
C ASN A 60 -0.52 -9.25 9.76
N PHE A 61 0.41 -8.73 8.98
CA PHE A 61 0.67 -9.24 7.64
C PHE A 61 2.03 -8.82 7.10
N ILE A 62 2.49 -9.55 6.10
CA ILE A 62 3.49 -9.11 5.12
C ILE A 62 2.76 -8.89 3.81
N LEU A 63 2.88 -7.71 3.24
CA LEU A 63 2.38 -7.36 1.92
C LEU A 63 3.58 -7.17 0.99
N ASP A 64 3.60 -7.93 -0.10
CA ASP A 64 4.53 -7.78 -1.22
C ASP A 64 3.75 -7.27 -2.43
N LEU A 65 4.28 -6.28 -3.15
CA LEU A 65 3.68 -5.79 -4.40
C LEU A 65 4.72 -5.13 -5.30
N ASP A 66 4.42 -5.08 -6.58
CA ASP A 66 5.21 -4.32 -7.54
C ASP A 66 4.42 -3.09 -8.03
N PHE A 67 5.09 -1.95 -8.10
CA PHE A 67 4.51 -0.71 -8.61
C PHE A 67 5.41 -0.06 -9.68
N LYS A 68 4.79 0.69 -10.58
CA LYS A 68 5.47 1.50 -11.59
C LYS A 68 4.75 2.84 -11.77
N GLN A 69 5.46 3.93 -11.49
CA GLN A 69 4.97 5.29 -11.68
C GLN A 69 5.16 5.68 -13.16
N GLU A 70 4.07 5.75 -13.91
CA GLU A 70 4.08 6.08 -15.34
C GLU A 70 3.95 7.59 -15.58
N ALA A 71 3.23 8.31 -14.71
CA ALA A 71 3.14 9.78 -14.73
C ALA A 71 2.88 10.34 -13.32
N ASP A 72 3.62 11.40 -12.93
CA ASP A 72 3.72 12.05 -11.60
C ASP A 72 3.97 11.06 -10.45
N GLY A 73 3.00 10.18 -10.21
CA GLY A 73 3.19 8.95 -9.46
C GLY A 73 3.05 9.14 -7.96
N ASN A 74 2.38 10.21 -7.52
CA ASN A 74 1.97 10.41 -6.13
C ASN A 74 0.76 9.51 -5.81
N SER A 75 0.98 8.60 -4.87
CA SER A 75 0.15 7.45 -4.57
C SER A 75 0.60 6.87 -3.22
N GLY A 76 0.10 5.69 -2.88
CA GLY A 76 0.62 4.94 -1.75
C GLY A 76 -0.25 3.75 -1.40
N VAL A 77 0.24 3.03 -0.41
CA VAL A 77 -0.37 1.79 0.07
C VAL A 77 -0.79 2.02 1.51
N PHE A 78 -2.09 2.18 1.71
CA PHE A 78 -2.66 2.27 3.05
C PHE A 78 -2.72 0.88 3.70
N ILE A 79 -2.47 0.86 5.00
CA ILE A 79 -2.49 -0.33 5.85
C ILE A 79 -3.46 -0.10 7.01
N ARG A 80 -4.22 -1.14 7.40
CA ARG A 80 -5.15 -1.08 8.55
C ARG A 80 -6.08 0.14 8.50
N SER A 81 -6.58 0.46 7.30
CA SER A 81 -7.24 1.73 7.01
C SER A 81 -8.70 1.54 6.64
N ASN A 82 -9.49 2.59 6.81
CA ASN A 82 -10.91 2.64 6.45
C ASN A 82 -11.17 3.86 5.55
N VAL A 83 -12.14 3.75 4.64
CA VAL A 83 -12.55 4.87 3.77
C VAL A 83 -14.06 5.08 3.89
N GLU A 84 -14.46 6.34 4.12
CA GLU A 84 -15.85 6.79 4.03
C GLU A 84 -15.95 7.86 2.93
N GLY A 85 -16.67 7.55 1.85
CA GLY A 85 -16.64 8.37 0.63
C GLY A 85 -15.23 8.39 0.04
N THR A 86 -14.55 9.53 0.13
CA THR A 86 -13.11 9.68 -0.23
C THR A 86 -12.25 10.14 0.95
N THR A 87 -12.80 10.11 2.17
CA THR A 87 -12.05 10.42 3.39
C THR A 87 -11.48 9.13 3.96
N VAL A 88 -10.16 8.99 3.90
CA VAL A 88 -9.44 7.84 4.46
C VAL A 88 -9.04 8.10 5.92
N SER A 89 -9.08 7.07 6.74
CA SER A 89 -8.49 7.06 8.07
C SER A 89 -7.54 5.87 8.19
N GLY A 90 -6.30 6.15 8.62
CA GLY A 90 -5.28 5.12 8.81
C GLY A 90 -3.90 5.59 8.35
N TRP A 91 -3.07 4.64 7.93
CA TRP A 91 -1.64 4.85 7.72
C TRP A 91 -1.23 4.41 6.33
N GLN A 92 -0.44 5.24 5.66
CA GLN A 92 0.05 5.04 4.30
C GLN A 92 1.55 4.78 4.31
N VAL A 93 1.98 3.83 3.50
CA VAL A 93 3.35 3.74 3.01
C VAL A 93 3.40 4.47 1.66
N GLU A 94 4.22 5.51 1.60
CA GLU A 94 4.24 6.46 0.48
C GLU A 94 4.73 5.84 -0.83
N VAL A 95 4.11 6.21 -1.96
CA VAL A 95 4.65 6.04 -3.32
C VAL A 95 4.61 7.40 -3.98
N ALA A 96 5.77 8.03 -4.18
CA ALA A 96 5.85 9.39 -4.68
C ALA A 96 7.07 9.58 -5.61
N PRO A 97 7.13 10.66 -6.41
CA PRO A 97 8.32 10.95 -7.19
C PRO A 97 9.61 11.05 -6.35
N PRO A 98 10.80 10.99 -6.98
CA PRO A 98 12.08 11.12 -6.27
C PRO A 98 12.14 12.35 -5.37
N GLY A 99 12.72 12.18 -4.19
CA GLY A 99 12.81 13.22 -3.16
C GLY A 99 11.54 13.44 -2.34
N ALA A 100 10.44 12.75 -2.65
CA ALA A 100 9.17 12.82 -1.94
C ALA A 100 8.92 11.62 -0.99
N PHE A 101 10.00 11.00 -0.50
CA PHE A 101 9.99 10.08 0.65
C PHE A 101 9.24 8.75 0.45
N THR A 102 9.26 8.19 -0.77
CA THR A 102 8.72 6.84 -1.05
C THR A 102 9.16 5.81 0.00
N GLY A 103 8.22 5.02 0.48
CA GLY A 103 8.42 4.06 1.57
C GLY A 103 8.34 4.66 2.98
N GLY A 104 8.23 5.98 3.14
CA GLY A 104 7.92 6.62 4.43
C GLY A 104 6.52 6.32 4.92
N ILE A 105 6.22 6.61 6.19
CA ILE A 105 4.91 6.36 6.79
C ILE A 105 4.22 7.68 7.13
N TYR A 106 3.01 7.84 6.61
CA TYR A 106 2.16 9.01 6.78
C TYR A 106 0.80 8.62 7.38
N GLU A 107 0.21 9.49 8.20
CA GLU A 107 -1.14 9.31 8.77
C GLU A 107 -2.08 10.40 8.27
N SER A 108 -2.90 10.06 7.28
CA SER A 108 -3.87 10.96 6.66
C SER A 108 -4.94 11.39 7.64
N TYR A 109 -5.28 12.69 7.61
CA TYR A 109 -6.23 13.35 8.52
C TYR A 109 -5.94 13.14 10.02
N GLY A 110 -4.71 12.76 10.36
CA GLY A 110 -4.26 12.51 11.71
C GLY A 110 -2.97 13.27 12.02
N ARG A 111 -1.88 12.52 12.17
CA ARG A 111 -0.58 13.03 12.62
C ARG A 111 0.38 13.42 11.49
N GLU A 112 -0.03 13.26 10.23
CA GLU A 112 0.79 13.51 9.05
C GLU A 112 2.04 12.59 9.04
N TRP A 113 3.23 13.10 8.68
CA TRP A 113 4.45 12.31 8.59
C TRP A 113 4.85 11.73 9.95
N LEU A 114 4.75 10.40 10.09
CA LEU A 114 5.18 9.69 11.30
C LEU A 114 6.68 9.40 11.26
N ILE A 115 7.18 9.01 10.09
CA ILE A 115 8.61 8.78 9.84
C ILE A 115 8.89 8.90 8.34
N LYS A 116 10.02 9.51 8.00
CA LYS A 116 10.53 9.63 6.63
C LYS A 116 11.82 8.82 6.50
N PRO A 117 12.07 8.15 5.35
CA PRO A 117 13.39 7.61 5.05
C PRO A 117 14.42 8.75 5.00
N THR A 118 15.69 8.39 5.24
CA THR A 118 16.82 9.30 5.01
C THR A 118 17.02 9.52 3.51
N ALA A 119 17.58 10.67 3.13
CA ALA A 119 17.67 11.09 1.73
C ALA A 119 18.47 10.12 0.85
N ASP A 120 19.48 9.44 1.40
CA ASP A 120 20.29 8.43 0.70
C ASP A 120 19.47 7.22 0.23
N LYS A 121 18.36 6.90 0.91
CA LYS A 121 17.51 5.77 0.54
C LYS A 121 16.66 6.03 -0.70
N ASP A 122 16.53 7.29 -1.13
CA ASP A 122 15.81 7.65 -2.36
C ASP A 122 16.42 6.98 -3.60
N GLU A 123 17.73 6.64 -3.55
CA GLU A 123 18.44 5.88 -4.60
C GLU A 123 17.87 4.47 -4.82
N ALA A 124 17.12 3.92 -3.86
CA ALA A 124 16.46 2.63 -4.02
C ALA A 124 15.30 2.70 -5.03
N LEU A 125 14.71 3.88 -5.27
CA LEU A 125 13.58 4.06 -6.16
C LEU A 125 14.03 4.12 -7.63
N LYS A 126 13.42 3.28 -8.47
CA LYS A 126 13.59 3.28 -9.92
C LYS A 126 12.39 4.00 -10.56
N PHE A 127 12.38 5.32 -10.52
CA PHE A 127 11.27 6.10 -11.08
C PHE A 127 11.09 5.82 -12.59
N GLY A 128 9.85 5.64 -13.03
CA GLY A 128 9.54 5.25 -14.42
C GLY A 128 9.74 3.76 -14.73
N ASP A 129 10.18 2.94 -13.77
CA ASP A 129 10.32 1.49 -13.92
C ASP A 129 9.66 0.72 -12.77
N TRP A 130 9.68 -0.61 -12.86
CA TRP A 130 9.13 -1.49 -11.83
C TRP A 130 9.97 -1.45 -10.55
N ASN A 131 9.27 -1.27 -9.44
CA ASN A 131 9.80 -1.29 -8.08
C ASN A 131 9.06 -2.33 -7.27
N HIS A 132 9.80 -3.11 -6.49
CA HIS A 132 9.22 -4.02 -5.53
C HIS A 132 9.09 -3.32 -4.18
N MET A 133 7.88 -3.28 -3.62
CA MET A 133 7.61 -2.81 -2.27
C MET A 133 7.25 -4.00 -1.38
N LYS A 134 7.85 -4.02 -0.19
CA LYS A 134 7.44 -4.90 0.90
C LYS A 134 7.03 -4.08 2.10
N ILE A 135 5.93 -4.46 2.74
CA ILE A 135 5.46 -3.86 3.99
C ILE A 135 5.21 -5.00 4.99
N LYS A 136 5.91 -4.98 6.13
CA LYS A 136 5.60 -5.87 7.26
C LYS A 136 4.91 -5.07 8.34
N VAL A 137 3.73 -5.53 8.73
CA VAL A 137 2.93 -4.97 9.81
C VAL A 137 2.75 -6.07 10.87
N GLU A 138 3.39 -5.94 12.02
CA GLU A 138 3.37 -6.97 13.07
C GLU A 138 3.21 -6.32 14.45
N GLY A 139 2.03 -6.53 15.04
CA GLY A 139 1.64 -5.84 16.26
C GLY A 139 1.74 -4.33 16.06
N LYS A 140 2.63 -3.68 16.81
CA LYS A 140 2.86 -2.22 16.77
C LYS A 140 4.03 -1.78 15.89
N VAL A 141 4.63 -2.69 15.13
CA VAL A 141 5.79 -2.39 14.29
C VAL A 141 5.35 -2.42 12.83
N VAL A 142 5.70 -1.37 12.09
CA VAL A 142 5.60 -1.31 10.64
C VAL A 142 7.00 -1.12 10.09
N THR A 143 7.36 -1.94 9.11
CA THR A 143 8.62 -1.79 8.38
C THR A 143 8.33 -1.85 6.89
N SER A 144 8.94 -0.97 6.13
CA SER A 144 8.79 -0.88 4.67
C SER A 144 10.14 -1.07 3.99
N TRP A 145 10.11 -1.65 2.80
CA TRP A 145 11.27 -1.82 1.94
C TRP A 145 10.92 -1.45 0.50
N ILE A 146 11.89 -0.90 -0.21
CA ILE A 146 11.83 -0.67 -1.65
C ILE A 146 13.04 -1.35 -2.28
N ASN A 147 12.82 -2.26 -3.23
CA ASN A 147 13.86 -3.01 -3.94
C ASN A 147 14.89 -3.67 -3.00
N GLY A 148 14.43 -4.16 -1.83
CA GLY A 148 15.27 -4.80 -0.81
C GLY A 148 15.96 -3.85 0.17
N VAL A 149 15.89 -2.54 -0.03
CA VAL A 149 16.42 -1.53 0.89
C VAL A 149 15.34 -1.19 1.92
N GLU A 150 15.65 -1.34 3.21
CA GLU A 150 14.74 -0.94 4.29
C GLU A 150 14.59 0.58 4.28
N MET A 151 13.37 1.09 4.14
CA MET A 151 13.09 2.53 4.09
C MET A 151 12.94 3.09 5.50
N VAL A 152 11.99 2.53 6.27
CA VAL A 152 11.75 2.92 7.66
C VAL A 152 11.29 1.72 8.49
N SER A 153 11.52 1.80 9.81
CA SER A 153 10.93 0.91 10.80
C SER A 153 10.36 1.74 11.94
N LEU A 154 9.04 1.70 12.12
CA LEU A 154 8.30 2.51 13.07
C LEU A 154 7.60 1.62 14.10
N LYS A 155 7.79 1.94 15.38
CA LYS A 155 7.07 1.33 16.50
C LYS A 155 6.01 2.31 17.02
N ASP A 156 4.75 2.08 16.70
CA ASP A 156 3.65 2.98 17.04
C ASP A 156 2.46 2.26 17.67
N ARG A 157 2.04 2.74 18.84
CA ARG A 157 0.96 2.11 19.63
C ARG A 157 -0.42 2.31 19.01
N ARG A 158 -0.67 3.38 18.25
CA ARG A 158 -1.96 3.60 17.57
C ARG A 158 -2.07 2.66 16.38
N ILE A 159 -1.01 2.57 15.56
CA ILE A 159 -0.93 1.57 14.49
C ILE A 159 -1.18 0.19 15.05
N GLY A 160 -0.53 -0.15 16.18
CA GLY A 160 -0.65 -1.47 16.82
C GLY A 160 -2.03 -1.89 17.32
N LYS A 161 -3.01 -0.98 17.33
CA LYS A 161 -4.41 -1.27 17.63
C LYS A 161 -5.28 -1.35 16.37
N GLY A 162 -4.73 -0.97 15.22
CA GLY A 162 -5.45 -0.93 13.96
C GLY A 162 -5.69 -2.33 13.39
N GLU A 163 -6.79 -2.41 12.67
CA GLU A 163 -7.24 -3.50 11.82
C GLU A 163 -8.12 -2.83 10.77
N GLY A 164 -7.97 -3.22 9.50
CA GLY A 164 -8.66 -2.56 8.40
C GLY A 164 -8.11 -2.97 7.04
N ALA A 165 -8.73 -2.47 5.99
CA ALA A 165 -8.37 -2.75 4.62
C ALA A 165 -6.95 -2.29 4.26
N ILE A 166 -6.43 -2.91 3.19
CA ILE A 166 -5.31 -2.39 2.41
C ILE A 166 -5.91 -1.54 1.28
N LEU A 167 -5.38 -0.34 1.05
CA LEU A 167 -5.87 0.53 -0.01
C LEU A 167 -4.73 0.98 -0.90
N LEU A 168 -4.96 1.03 -2.21
CA LEU A 168 -4.12 1.77 -3.14
C LEU A 168 -4.71 3.17 -3.32
N GLN A 169 -3.88 4.20 -3.29
CA GLN A 169 -4.32 5.58 -3.48
C GLN A 169 -4.00 6.10 -4.89
N ILE A 170 -4.80 7.02 -5.36
CA ILE A 170 -4.37 8.03 -6.33
C ILE A 170 -4.62 9.42 -5.73
N HIS A 171 -3.60 10.26 -5.77
CA HIS A 171 -3.64 11.61 -5.18
C HIS A 171 -4.44 12.56 -6.07
N SER A 172 -5.03 13.61 -5.48
CA SER A 172 -5.65 14.69 -6.24
C SER A 172 -4.61 15.53 -7.01
N GLY A 173 -5.05 16.29 -8.00
CA GLY A 173 -4.21 17.19 -8.81
C GLY A 173 -4.09 16.81 -10.29
N GLY A 174 -4.49 15.58 -10.64
CA GLY A 174 -4.56 15.12 -12.02
C GLY A 174 -3.22 14.72 -12.63
N GLY A 175 -3.27 14.03 -13.77
CA GLY A 175 -2.07 13.61 -14.51
C GLY A 175 -1.28 12.45 -13.88
N ILE A 176 -1.85 11.78 -12.88
CA ILE A 176 -1.22 10.64 -12.21
C ILE A 176 -1.57 9.36 -12.94
N LYS A 177 -0.57 8.49 -13.12
CA LYS A 177 -0.79 7.12 -13.58
C LYS A 177 0.21 6.16 -12.93
N VAL A 178 -0.30 5.16 -12.22
CA VAL A 178 0.52 4.12 -11.57
C VAL A 178 -0.02 2.74 -11.94
N LYS A 179 0.91 1.81 -12.17
CA LYS A 179 0.61 0.40 -12.48
C LYS A 179 1.05 -0.48 -11.32
N TRP A 180 0.26 -1.52 -11.05
CA TRP A 180 0.46 -2.45 -9.96
C TRP A 180 0.33 -3.88 -10.45
N LYS A 181 1.10 -4.80 -9.85
CA LYS A 181 1.01 -6.24 -10.07
C LYS A 181 1.60 -7.00 -8.89
N ASN A 182 1.47 -8.33 -8.90
CA ASN A 182 2.08 -9.23 -7.91
C ASN A 182 1.72 -8.82 -6.46
N ILE A 183 0.47 -8.39 -6.24
CA ILE A 183 0.00 -7.95 -4.93
C ILE A 183 -0.34 -9.19 -4.12
N GLU A 184 0.53 -9.56 -3.19
CA GLU A 184 0.46 -10.77 -2.39
C GLU A 184 0.48 -10.43 -0.91
N ILE A 185 -0.32 -11.13 -0.12
CA ILE A 185 -0.33 -10.98 1.33
C ILE A 185 -0.04 -12.32 2.03
N GLU A 186 0.70 -12.26 3.12
CA GLU A 186 0.89 -13.32 4.09
C GLU A 186 0.42 -12.82 5.45
N GLU A 187 -0.73 -13.32 5.92
CA GLU A 187 -1.24 -12.97 7.26
C GLU A 187 -0.38 -13.64 8.35
N LEU A 188 -0.08 -12.88 9.39
CA LEU A 188 0.70 -13.35 10.54
C LEU A 188 -0.22 -13.53 11.75
N ASP A 189 0.14 -14.44 12.65
CA ASP A 189 -0.57 -14.69 13.91
C ASP A 189 -0.56 -13.47 14.87
#